data_AF-A0A381VS94-F1
#
_entry.id   AF-A0A381VS94-F1
#
_cell.length_a   1.000
_cell.length_b   1.000
_cell.length_c   1.000
_cell.angle_alpha   90.00
_cell.angle_beta   90.00
_cell.angle_gamma   90.00
#
_symmetry.space_group_name_H-M   'P 1'
#
loop_
_entity.id
_entity.type
_entity.pdbx_description
1 polymer ?
#
loop_
_entity_poly.entity_id
_entity_poly.type
_entity_poly.pdbx_seq_one_letter_code
_entity_poly.pdbx_strand_id
1 'polypeptide(L)'
;MPQQFYSTGAATPVGLPSVDTRVVGTAAVLFATGMVYLTRTVHIQQAMLFLVGGVIGLLLYHASFGFTSSWRVFIADRRGAGLRAQMLMLAAACLLFFPVLASGTPIFTDSVRGNVDPLGLSVAAGAFLFGIGMQLGGG
;
A
#
# COMPACT_ATOMS: atom_id res chain seq x y z
N MET A 1 43.77 -8.14 45.96
CA MET A 1 42.56 -8.42 45.15
C MET A 1 41.68 -7.18 45.15
N PRO A 2 41.24 -6.70 43.98
CA PRO A 2 39.88 -6.18 43.83
C PRO A 2 39.17 -6.88 42.67
N GLN A 3 38.09 -7.59 42.98
CA GLN A 3 37.15 -8.19 42.04
C GLN A 3 35.88 -7.34 42.10
N GLN A 4 35.72 -6.36 41.20
CA GLN A 4 34.49 -5.59 41.04
C GLN A 4 34.42 -5.06 39.60
N PHE A 5 33.20 -4.98 39.05
CA PHE A 5 32.81 -4.36 37.77
C PHE A 5 32.74 -5.23 36.51
N TYR A 6 31.93 -6.30 36.54
CA TYR A 6 31.05 -6.62 35.41
C TYR A 6 29.65 -6.91 35.95
N SER A 7 28.92 -5.84 36.30
CA SER A 7 27.46 -5.92 36.40
C SER A 7 26.92 -6.03 34.98
N THR A 8 26.60 -7.24 34.55
CA THR A 8 25.84 -7.51 33.33
C THR A 8 24.51 -6.76 33.43
N GLY A 9 24.41 -5.60 32.76
CA GLY A 9 23.13 -4.93 32.58
C GLY A 9 22.23 -5.89 31.82
N ALA A 10 21.28 -6.51 32.51
CA ALA A 10 20.26 -7.31 31.88
C ALA A 10 19.53 -6.41 30.87
N ALA A 11 19.59 -6.77 29.58
CA ALA A 11 18.84 -6.08 28.55
C ALA A 11 17.36 -6.11 28.93
N THR A 12 16.76 -4.95 29.17
CA THR A 12 15.33 -4.82 29.45
C THR A 12 14.58 -5.47 28.29
N PRO A 13 13.68 -6.45 28.53
CA PRO A 13 12.92 -7.04 27.45
C PRO A 13 12.12 -5.94 26.76
N VAL A 14 12.37 -5.72 25.47
CA VAL A 14 11.55 -4.84 24.64
C VAL A 14 10.15 -5.41 24.63
N GLY A 15 9.25 -4.82 25.42
CA GLY A 15 7.83 -5.18 25.40
C GLY A 15 7.28 -4.98 24.00
N LEU A 16 6.52 -5.95 23.50
CA LEU A 16 5.85 -5.81 22.21
C LEU A 16 4.96 -4.56 22.25
N PRO A 17 5.01 -3.68 21.24
CA PRO A 17 4.17 -2.49 21.20
C PRO A 17 2.70 -2.90 21.38
N SER A 18 2.03 -2.28 22.36
CA SER A 18 0.63 -2.59 22.67
C SER A 18 -0.27 -2.11 21.54
N VAL A 19 -1.02 -3.00 20.92
CA VAL A 19 -2.06 -2.64 19.96
C VAL A 19 -3.18 -1.92 20.72
N ASP A 20 -3.47 -0.67 20.35
CA ASP A 20 -4.62 0.04 20.89
C ASP A 20 -5.90 -0.58 20.33
N THR A 21 -6.50 -1.48 21.10
CA THR A 21 -7.71 -2.21 20.73
C THR A 21 -8.89 -1.27 20.50
N ARG A 22 -8.90 -0.08 21.13
CA ARG A 22 -9.98 0.90 20.91
C ARG A 22 -9.87 1.50 19.53
N VAL A 23 -8.67 1.89 19.11
CA VAL A 23 -8.43 2.44 17.76
C VAL A 23 -8.72 1.40 16.69
N VAL A 24 -8.24 0.17 16.86
CA VAL A 24 -8.50 -0.91 15.90
C VAL A 24 -10.00 -1.24 15.87
N GLY A 25 -10.64 -1.31 17.04
CA GLY A 25 -12.08 -1.58 17.15
C GLY A 25 -12.93 -0.50 16.49
N THR A 26 -12.65 0.78 16.74
CA THR A 26 -13.38 1.88 16.11
C THR A 26 -13.17 1.91 14.61
N ALA A 27 -11.94 1.72 14.13
CA ALA A 27 -11.64 1.64 12.70
C ALA A 27 -12.39 0.47 12.03
N ALA A 28 -12.39 -0.71 12.65
CA ALA A 28 -13.09 -1.88 12.14
C ALA A 28 -14.62 -1.67 12.09
N VAL A 29 -15.21 -1.08 13.13
CA VAL A 29 -16.64 -0.76 13.17
C VAL A 29 -17.01 0.27 12.10
N LEU A 30 -16.22 1.34 11.94
CA LEU A 30 -16.46 2.34 10.90
C LEU A 30 -16.33 1.74 9.50
N PHE A 31 -15.34 0.89 9.28
CA PHE A 31 -15.14 0.20 8.01
C PHE A 31 -16.31 -0.74 7.68
N ALA A 32 -16.73 -1.56 8.64
CA ALA A 32 -17.88 -2.45 8.47
C ALA A 32 -19.18 -1.66 8.24
N THR A 33 -19.38 -0.57 8.96
CA THR A 33 -20.55 0.31 8.80
C THR A 33 -20.56 0.95 7.43
N GLY A 34 -19.42 1.46 6.95
CA GLY A 34 -19.28 2.02 5.61
C GLY A 34 -19.57 0.99 4.51
N MET A 35 -19.12 -0.25 4.70
CA MET A 35 -19.39 -1.35 3.76
C MET A 35 -20.89 -1.68 3.71
N VAL A 36 -21.55 -1.84 4.87
CA VAL A 36 -23.00 -2.07 4.94
C VAL A 36 -23.78 -0.91 4.33
N TYR A 37 -23.39 0.33 4.64
CA TYR A 37 -24.01 1.53 4.12
C TYR A 37 -23.96 1.55 2.58
N LEU A 38 -22.77 1.38 1.98
CA LEU A 38 -22.59 1.39 0.53
C LEU A 38 -23.40 0.28 -0.17
N THR A 39 -23.47 -0.92 0.42
CA THR A 39 -24.29 -2.01 -0.11
C THR A 39 -25.78 -1.67 -0.10
N ARG A 40 -26.25 -0.94 0.93
CA ARG A 40 -27.68 -0.61 1.09
C ARG A 40 -28.12 0.61 0.29
N THR A 41 -27.24 1.60 0.09
CA THR A 41 -27.63 2.90 -0.48
C THR A 41 -27.12 3.15 -1.88
N VAL A 42 -26.04 2.49 -2.31
CA VAL A 42 -25.42 2.72 -3.62
C VAL A 42 -25.54 1.47 -4.48
N HIS A 43 -24.62 0.53 -4.34
CA HIS A 43 -24.62 -0.77 -5.02
C HIS A 43 -23.48 -1.64 -4.45
N ILE A 44 -23.60 -2.96 -4.59
CA ILE A 44 -22.62 -3.92 -4.02
C ILE A 44 -21.20 -3.72 -4.56
N GLN A 45 -21.07 -3.29 -5.82
CA GLN A 45 -19.76 -3.05 -6.46
C GLN A 45 -18.95 -1.98 -5.71
N GLN A 46 -19.59 -0.90 -5.25
CA GLN A 46 -18.97 0.19 -4.51
C GLN A 46 -18.50 -0.27 -3.13
N ALA A 47 -19.28 -1.15 -2.48
CA ALA A 47 -18.85 -1.78 -1.24
C ALA A 47 -17.64 -2.71 -1.45
N MET A 48 -17.57 -3.44 -2.58
CA MET A 48 -16.40 -4.24 -2.94
C MET A 48 -15.18 -3.37 -3.26
N LEU A 49 -15.35 -2.26 -3.97
CA LEU A 49 -14.27 -1.29 -4.23
C LEU A 49 -13.76 -0.66 -2.92
N PHE A 50 -14.67 -0.36 -2.00
CA PHE A 50 -14.32 0.12 -0.66
C PHE A 50 -13.52 -0.93 0.13
N LEU A 51 -13.95 -2.20 0.09
CA LEU A 51 -13.21 -3.31 0.69
C LEU A 51 -11.78 -3.41 0.12
N VAL A 52 -11.66 -3.42 -1.21
CA VAL A 52 -10.37 -3.47 -1.91
C VAL A 52 -9.50 -2.28 -1.51
N GLY A 53 -10.04 -1.06 -1.51
CA GLY A 53 -9.33 0.14 -1.08
C GLY A 53 -8.82 0.06 0.37
N GLY A 54 -9.64 -0.46 1.28
CA GLY A 54 -9.24 -0.66 2.68
C GLY A 54 -8.13 -1.69 2.86
N VAL A 55 -8.27 -2.86 2.22
CA VAL A 55 -7.25 -3.93 2.27
C VAL A 55 -5.94 -3.45 1.66
N ILE A 56 -5.98 -2.85 0.47
CA ILE A 56 -4.79 -2.29 -0.18
C ILE A 56 -4.18 -1.17 0.68
N GLY A 57 -4.99 -0.29 1.26
CA GLY A 57 -4.51 0.77 2.16
C GLY A 57 -3.75 0.21 3.36
N LEU A 58 -4.25 -0.87 3.97
CA LEU A 58 -3.61 -1.54 5.11
C LEU A 58 -2.29 -2.22 4.70
N LEU A 59 -2.26 -2.84 3.52
CA LEU A 59 -1.03 -3.42 2.94
C LEU A 59 0.01 -2.34 2.65
N LEU A 60 -0.40 -1.20 2.06
CA LEU A 60 0.50 -0.08 1.76
C LEU A 60 1.07 0.56 3.03
N TYR A 61 0.23 0.73 4.06
CA TYR A 61 0.66 1.24 5.37
C TYR A 61 1.78 0.36 5.96
N HIS A 62 1.61 -0.97 5.90
CA HIS A 62 2.62 -1.90 6.42
C HIS A 62 3.84 -2.04 5.52
N ALA A 63 3.67 -1.93 4.20
CA ALA A 63 4.78 -2.06 3.27
C ALA A 63 5.82 -0.96 3.48
N SER A 64 5.44 0.24 3.96
CA SER A 64 6.32 1.40 4.19
C SER A 64 7.27 1.68 3.00
N PHE A 65 6.84 1.29 1.81
CA PHE A 65 7.64 1.21 0.61
C PHE A 65 7.28 2.36 -0.33
N GLY A 66 8.19 3.32 -0.50
CA GLY A 66 7.96 4.51 -1.32
C GLY A 66 8.62 4.42 -2.70
N PHE A 67 7.91 4.90 -3.72
CA PHE A 67 8.50 5.04 -5.06
C PHE A 67 9.65 6.05 -5.04
N THR A 68 9.39 7.26 -4.53
CA THR A 68 10.35 8.37 -4.47
C THR A 68 11.57 8.05 -3.60
N SER A 69 11.36 7.51 -2.40
CA SER A 69 12.45 7.12 -1.49
C SER A 69 13.36 6.03 -2.09
N SER A 70 12.79 5.03 -2.76
CA SER A 70 13.57 3.96 -3.42
C SER A 70 14.48 4.47 -4.54
N TRP A 71 13.98 5.40 -5.36
CA TRP A 71 14.79 6.04 -6.41
C TRP A 71 15.90 6.89 -5.83
N ARG A 72 15.61 7.65 -4.77
CA ARG A 72 16.59 8.48 -4.05
C ARG A 72 17.74 7.65 -3.49
N VAL A 73 17.41 6.57 -2.77
CA VAL A 73 18.39 5.62 -2.21
C VAL A 73 19.21 4.95 -3.31
N PHE A 74 18.59 4.61 -4.44
CA PHE A 74 19.33 4.05 -5.57
C PHE A 74 20.33 5.04 -6.17
N ILE A 75 19.93 6.30 -6.38
CA ILE A 75 20.81 7.31 -6.98
C ILE A 75 21.94 7.70 -6.01
N ALA A 76 21.61 7.93 -4.74
CA ALA A 76 22.58 8.38 -3.74
C ALA A 76 23.50 7.24 -3.28
N ASP A 77 22.94 6.09 -2.93
CA ASP A 77 23.68 5.00 -2.27
C ASP A 77 23.97 3.82 -3.19
N ARG A 78 23.50 3.85 -4.45
CA ARG A 78 23.57 2.73 -5.41
C ARG A 78 22.91 1.44 -4.92
N ARG A 79 22.00 1.55 -3.94
CA ARG A 79 21.27 0.41 -3.38
C ARG A 79 19.97 0.18 -4.14
N GLY A 80 20.00 -0.75 -5.09
CA GLY A 80 18.84 -1.05 -5.96
C GLY A 80 17.73 -1.90 -5.34
N ALA A 81 17.78 -2.22 -4.04
CA ALA A 81 16.81 -3.13 -3.41
C ALA A 81 15.36 -2.65 -3.57
N GLY A 82 15.10 -1.35 -3.40
CA GLY A 82 13.77 -0.79 -3.59
C GLY A 82 13.30 -0.83 -5.04
N LEU A 83 14.17 -0.53 -6.01
CA LEU A 83 13.83 -0.66 -7.43
C LEU A 83 13.48 -2.10 -7.81
N ARG A 84 14.22 -3.09 -7.31
CA ARG A 84 13.86 -4.50 -7.54
C ARG A 84 12.51 -4.84 -6.92
N ALA A 85 12.20 -4.32 -5.73
CA ALA A 85 10.89 -4.52 -5.11
C ALA A 85 9.77 -3.92 -5.98
N GLN A 86 9.97 -2.75 -6.59
CA GLN A 86 9.02 -2.19 -7.58
C GLN A 86 8.86 -3.09 -8.78
N MET A 87 9.96 -3.61 -9.34
CA MET A 87 9.89 -4.49 -10.51
C MET A 87 9.18 -5.80 -10.18
N LEU A 88 9.41 -6.37 -8.98
CA LEU A 88 8.71 -7.57 -8.51
C LEU A 88 7.22 -7.30 -8.28
N MET A 89 6.88 -6.17 -7.68
CA MET A 89 5.49 -5.75 -7.47
C MET A 89 4.77 -5.55 -8.81
N LEU A 90 5.42 -4.89 -9.78
CA LEU A 90 4.90 -4.73 -11.14
C LEU A 90 4.72 -6.09 -11.82
N ALA A 91 5.73 -6.97 -11.73
CA ALA A 91 5.64 -8.31 -12.31
C ALA A 91 4.49 -9.12 -11.70
N ALA A 92 4.32 -9.08 -10.38
CA ALA A 92 3.20 -9.73 -9.70
C ALA A 92 1.84 -9.16 -10.16
N ALA A 93 1.73 -7.82 -10.26
CA ALA A 93 0.52 -7.19 -10.79
C ALA A 93 0.24 -7.64 -12.23
N CYS A 94 1.23 -7.64 -13.12
CA CYS A 94 1.06 -8.14 -14.48
C CYS A 94 0.61 -9.60 -14.52
N LEU A 95 1.23 -10.48 -13.72
CA LEU A 95 0.86 -11.90 -13.65
C LEU A 95 -0.57 -12.13 -13.12
N LEU A 96 -1.07 -11.27 -12.24
CA LEU A 96 -2.43 -11.36 -11.73
C LEU A 96 -3.46 -10.77 -12.69
N PHE A 97 -3.18 -9.59 -13.28
CA PHE A 97 -4.17 -8.85 -14.07
C PHE A 97 -4.18 -9.23 -15.55
N PHE A 98 -3.02 -9.44 -16.18
CA PHE A 98 -2.96 -9.64 -17.63
C PHE A 98 -3.68 -10.90 -18.10
N PRO A 99 -3.60 -12.06 -17.43
CA PRO A 99 -4.37 -13.24 -17.84
C PRO A 99 -5.88 -12.98 -17.81
N VAL A 100 -6.36 -12.30 -16.77
CA VAL A 100 -7.78 -11.94 -16.64
C VAL A 100 -8.20 -11.00 -17.78
N LEU A 101 -7.43 -9.93 -18.02
CA LEU A 101 -7.69 -8.97 -19.10
C LEU A 101 -7.62 -9.59 -20.49
N ALA A 102 -6.69 -10.52 -20.72
CA ALA A 102 -6.51 -11.20 -22.01
C ALA A 102 -7.56 -12.27 -22.28
N SER A 103 -8.08 -12.94 -21.23
CA SER A 103 -9.07 -14.00 -21.37
C SER A 103 -10.41 -13.53 -21.93
N GLY A 104 -10.70 -12.22 -21.83
CA GLY A 104 -12.01 -11.64 -22.16
C GLY A 104 -13.17 -12.27 -21.37
N THR A 105 -12.87 -13.10 -20.37
CA THR A 105 -13.86 -13.91 -19.68
C THR A 105 -14.51 -13.04 -18.61
N PRO A 106 -15.85 -12.94 -18.59
CA PRO A 106 -16.55 -12.19 -17.56
C PRO A 106 -16.31 -12.86 -16.20
N ILE A 107 -15.48 -12.24 -15.37
CA ILE A 107 -15.29 -12.62 -13.97
C ILE A 107 -16.09 -11.61 -13.14
N PHE A 108 -17.24 -12.02 -12.63
CA PHE A 108 -18.18 -11.23 -11.81
C PHE A 108 -18.94 -10.06 -12.49
N THR A 109 -18.62 -9.68 -13.73
CA THR A 109 -19.25 -8.58 -14.50
C THR A 109 -19.30 -8.94 -15.98
N ASP A 110 -20.25 -8.37 -16.73
CA ASP A 110 -20.55 -8.68 -18.15
C ASP A 110 -19.34 -8.54 -19.11
N SER A 111 -18.34 -7.73 -18.74
CA SER A 111 -17.04 -7.72 -19.43
C SER A 111 -15.94 -7.18 -18.53
N VAL A 112 -14.73 -7.75 -18.66
CA VAL A 112 -13.50 -7.23 -18.04
C VAL A 112 -12.62 -6.70 -19.16
N ARG A 113 -12.41 -5.37 -19.20
CA ARG A 113 -11.59 -4.69 -20.21
C ARG A 113 -10.58 -3.76 -19.56
N GLY A 114 -9.42 -3.63 -20.17
CA GLY A 114 -8.43 -2.64 -19.75
C GLY A 114 -8.91 -1.23 -20.11
N ASN A 115 -8.80 -0.29 -19.17
CA ASN A 115 -9.00 1.12 -19.46
C ASN A 115 -7.67 1.73 -19.94
N VAL A 116 -7.44 1.69 -21.25
CA VAL A 116 -6.20 2.18 -21.87
C VAL A 116 -6.50 3.43 -22.67
N ASP A 117 -6.12 4.58 -22.12
CA ASP A 117 -6.31 5.90 -22.74
C ASP A 117 -4.94 6.48 -23.18
N PRO A 118 -4.90 7.27 -24.27
CA PRO A 118 -3.66 7.93 -24.70
C PRO A 118 -3.15 8.91 -23.64
N LEU A 119 -1.82 8.99 -23.49
CA LEU A 119 -1.18 9.94 -22.58
C LEU A 119 -1.41 11.37 -23.09
N GLY A 120 -2.21 12.13 -22.35
CA GLY A 120 -2.51 13.53 -22.64
C GLY A 120 -1.70 14.51 -21.80
N LEU A 121 -1.82 15.81 -22.12
CA LEU A 121 -1.22 16.90 -21.35
C LEU A 121 -1.69 16.90 -19.89
N SER A 122 -2.95 16.52 -19.64
CA SER A 122 -3.50 16.38 -18.29
C SER A 122 -2.75 15.35 -17.45
N VAL A 123 -2.34 14.22 -18.04
CA VAL A 123 -1.55 13.19 -17.36
C VAL A 123 -0.18 13.73 -16.99
N ALA A 124 0.49 14.43 -17.91
CA ALA A 124 1.79 15.05 -17.64
C ALA A 124 1.70 16.11 -16.53
N ALA A 125 0.71 17.00 -16.59
CA ALA A 125 0.49 18.02 -15.56
C ALA A 125 0.16 17.38 -14.20
N GLY A 126 -0.71 16.37 -14.18
CA GLY A 126 -1.07 15.62 -12.99
C GLY A 126 0.12 14.89 -12.37
N ALA A 127 0.93 14.22 -13.18
CA ALA A 127 2.14 13.51 -12.71
C ALA A 127 3.16 14.48 -12.09
N PHE A 128 3.33 15.68 -12.66
CA PHE A 128 4.22 16.69 -12.12
C PHE A 128 3.73 17.23 -10.75
N LEU A 129 2.45 17.62 -10.67
CA LEU A 129 1.85 18.08 -9.40
C LEU A 129 1.86 16.99 -8.33
N PHE A 130 1.59 15.74 -8.72
CA PHE A 130 1.69 14.58 -7.84
C PHE A 130 3.13 14.41 -7.32
N GLY A 131 4.14 14.58 -8.18
CA GLY A 131 5.55 14.58 -7.79
C GLY A 131 5.87 15.62 -6.72
N ILE A 132 5.37 16.84 -6.87
CA ILE A 132 5.50 17.90 -5.83
C ILE A 132 4.84 17.45 -4.52
N GLY A 133 3.60 16.93 -4.61
CA GLY A 133 2.88 16.43 -3.43
C GLY A 133 3.64 15.34 -2.68
N MET A 134 4.27 14.40 -3.39
CA MET A 134 5.09 13.35 -2.77
C MET A 134 6.30 13.92 -2.02
N GLN A 135 6.95 14.96 -2.55
CA GLN A 135 8.08 15.59 -1.84
C GLN A 135 7.62 16.32 -0.58
N LEU A 136 6.45 16.96 -0.62
CA LEU A 136 5.86 17.61 0.57
C LEU A 136 5.40 16.58 1.61
N GLY A 137 4.96 15.40 1.18
CA GLY A 137 4.50 14.30 2.03
C GLY A 137 5.61 13.48 2.70
N GLY A 138 6.89 13.85 2.54
CA GLY A 138 8.03 13.18 3.16
C GLY A 138 8.77 12.17 2.27
N GLY A 139 8.25 11.89 1.06
CA GLY A 139 8.91 11.06 0.04
C GLY A 139 8.82 9.54 0.25
#